data_AF-A0A946X0U1-F1
#
_entry.id   AF-A0A946X0U1-F1
#
_cell.length_a   1.000
_cell.length_b   1.000
_cell.length_c   1.000
_cell.angle_alpha   90.00
_cell.angle_beta   90.00
_cell.angle_gamma   90.00
#
_symmetry.space_group_name_H-M   'P 1'
#
loop_
_entity.id
_entity.type
_entity.pdbx_description
1 polymer ?
#
loop_
_entity_poly.entity_id
_entity_poly.type
_entity_poly.pdbx_seq_one_letter_code
_entity_poly.pdbx_strand_id
1 'polypeptide(L)'
;MISFIFWLIILSGTLLVLAYKSVELKIVTIILWSILVAYSISSDAVIIYKSLLWLLFLGLASLNIPEIRRNYISSRILKIYKSILPKISATEKEAINAGNVWWDGELFTGEPNWDVLRKNPRPNLSAEEKAFL
;
A
#
# COMPACT_ATOMS: atom_id res chain seq x y z
N MET A 1 21.17 -24.09 3.20
CA MET A 1 21.09 -22.86 4.04
C MET A 1 21.35 -21.59 3.23
N ILE A 2 22.49 -21.47 2.54
CA ILE A 2 22.83 -20.27 1.73
C ILE A 2 21.80 -20.01 0.60
N SER A 3 21.42 -21.05 -0.16
CA SER A 3 20.39 -20.93 -1.21
C SER A 3 19.05 -20.42 -0.66
N PHE A 4 18.63 -20.89 0.53
CA PHE A 4 17.40 -20.42 1.17
C PHE A 4 17.46 -18.92 1.53
N ILE A 5 18.56 -18.48 2.15
CA ILE A 5 18.74 -17.07 2.54
C ILE A 5 18.77 -16.18 1.30
N PHE A 6 19.45 -16.61 0.24
CA PHE A 6 19.51 -15.89 -1.04
C PHE A 6 18.11 -15.66 -1.63
N TRP A 7 17.29 -16.72 -1.72
CA TRP A 7 15.93 -16.62 -2.23
C TRP A 7 15.02 -15.78 -1.34
N LEU A 8 15.21 -15.83 -0.01
CA LEU A 8 14.46 -15.01 0.94
C LEU A 8 14.75 -13.51 0.75
N ILE A 9 16.01 -13.14 0.54
CA ILE A 9 16.41 -11.75 0.27
C ILE A 9 15.80 -11.28 -1.05
N ILE A 10 15.89 -12.10 -2.12
CA ILE A 10 15.31 -11.76 -3.43
C ILE A 10 13.81 -11.55 -3.32
N LEU A 11 13.09 -12.47 -2.68
CA LEU A 11 11.65 -12.39 -2.52
C LEU A 11 11.25 -11.13 -1.73
N SER A 12 11.92 -10.89 -0.60
CA SER A 12 11.61 -9.75 0.27
C SER A 12 11.92 -8.42 -0.41
N GLY A 13 13.09 -8.30 -1.06
CA GLY A 13 13.47 -7.10 -1.80
C GLY A 13 12.53 -6.82 -2.96
N THR A 14 12.15 -7.86 -3.73
CA THR A 14 11.19 -7.71 -4.83
C THR A 14 9.83 -7.26 -4.33
N LEU A 15 9.31 -7.88 -3.26
CA LEU A 15 8.02 -7.48 -2.66
C LEU A 15 8.04 -6.02 -2.19
N LEU A 16 9.13 -5.58 -1.54
CA LEU A 16 9.28 -4.18 -1.09
C LEU A 16 9.26 -3.21 -2.26
N VAL A 17 10.00 -3.51 -3.35
CA VAL A 17 10.03 -2.65 -4.55
C VAL A 17 8.67 -2.59 -5.23
N LEU A 18 8.00 -3.74 -5.39
CA LEU A 18 6.68 -3.81 -6.01
C LEU A 18 5.63 -3.07 -5.17
N ALA A 19 5.71 -3.17 -3.84
CA ALA A 19 4.83 -2.44 -2.93
C ALA A 19 5.09 -0.93 -2.97
N TYR A 20 6.36 -0.50 -2.97
CA TYR A 20 6.72 0.92 -3.04
C TYR A 20 6.27 1.56 -4.37
N LYS A 21 6.30 0.81 -5.46
CA LYS A 21 5.86 1.27 -6.78
C LYS A 21 4.35 1.08 -7.02
N SER A 22 3.59 0.59 -6.03
CA SER A 22 2.14 0.37 -6.13
C SER A 22 1.72 -0.36 -7.42
N VAL A 23 2.51 -1.37 -7.83
CA VAL A 23 2.37 -2.05 -9.12
C VAL A 23 1.06 -2.85 -9.18
N GLU A 24 0.46 -2.94 -10.37
CA GLU A 24 -0.75 -3.74 -10.60
C GLU A 24 -0.60 -5.20 -10.12
N LEU A 25 -1.65 -5.74 -9.49
CA LEU A 25 -1.67 -7.08 -8.92
C LEU A 25 -1.31 -8.18 -9.94
N LYS A 26 -1.71 -8.03 -11.21
CA LYS A 26 -1.39 -8.99 -12.27
C LYS A 26 0.11 -9.12 -12.47
N ILE A 27 0.81 -7.99 -12.56
CA ILE A 27 2.28 -7.94 -12.74
C ILE A 27 2.96 -8.55 -11.52
N VAL A 28 2.50 -8.22 -10.30
CA VAL A 28 3.00 -8.82 -9.07
C VAL A 28 2.87 -10.34 -9.10
N THR A 29 1.72 -10.88 -9.52
CA THR A 29 1.53 -12.33 -9.61
C THR A 29 2.41 -13.02 -10.64
N ILE A 30 2.69 -12.38 -11.79
CA ILE A 30 3.60 -12.91 -12.80
C ILE A 30 5.05 -12.95 -12.28
N ILE A 31 5.48 -11.89 -11.59
CA ILE A 31 6.83 -11.81 -11.00
C ILE A 31 6.99 -12.86 -9.90
N LEU A 32 6.02 -12.96 -8.98
CA LEU A 32 6.03 -13.97 -7.92
C LEU A 32 6.02 -15.40 -8.47
N TRP A 33 5.24 -15.66 -9.52
CA TRP A 33 5.25 -16.94 -10.21
C TRP A 33 6.64 -17.27 -10.77
N SER A 34 7.27 -16.31 -11.45
CA SER A 34 8.60 -16.48 -12.05
C SER A 34 9.67 -16.78 -10.98
N ILE A 35 9.63 -16.07 -9.86
CA ILE A 35 10.51 -16.31 -8.71
C ILE A 35 10.25 -17.70 -8.11
N LEU A 36 8.99 -18.10 -7.97
CA LEU A 36 8.63 -19.40 -7.38
C LEU A 36 9.04 -20.59 -8.27
N VAL A 37 8.92 -20.44 -9.59
CA VAL A 37 9.43 -21.43 -10.57
C VAL A 37 10.95 -21.55 -10.44
N ALA A 38 11.66 -20.42 -10.45
CA ALA A 38 13.12 -20.43 -10.34
C ALA A 38 13.61 -21.01 -9.00
N TYR A 39 12.92 -20.70 -7.89
CA TYR A 39 13.14 -21.33 -6.59
C TYR A 39 12.91 -22.85 -6.63
N SER A 40 11.83 -23.30 -7.29
CA SER A 40 11.47 -24.72 -7.35
C SER A 40 12.51 -25.57 -8.09
N ILE A 41 13.17 -25.00 -9.10
CA ILE A 41 14.23 -25.64 -9.89
C ILE A 41 15.58 -25.58 -9.16
N SER A 42 15.93 -24.43 -8.58
CA SER A 42 17.27 -24.17 -8.03
C SER A 42 17.46 -24.65 -6.58
N SER A 43 16.39 -24.90 -5.83
CA SER A 43 16.45 -25.24 -4.41
C SER A 43 16.24 -26.73 -4.18
N ASP A 44 17.10 -27.36 -3.38
CA ASP A 44 16.95 -28.76 -2.91
C ASP A 44 15.95 -28.90 -1.74
N ALA A 45 15.10 -27.89 -1.52
CA ALA A 45 14.10 -27.93 -0.45
C ALA A 45 13.17 -29.16 -0.58
N VAL A 46 12.77 -29.71 0.57
CA VAL A 46 11.85 -30.85 0.65
C VAL A 46 10.57 -30.53 -0.13
N ILE A 47 10.11 -31.50 -0.91
CA ILE A 47 8.97 -31.38 -1.82
C ILE A 47 7.72 -30.84 -1.11
N ILE A 48 7.47 -31.27 0.14
CA ILE A 48 6.34 -30.80 0.96
C ILE A 48 6.34 -29.28 1.12
N TYR A 49 7.50 -28.67 1.38
CA TYR A 49 7.61 -27.21 1.50
C TYR A 49 7.37 -26.50 0.17
N LYS A 50 7.84 -27.07 -0.95
CA LYS A 50 7.56 -26.53 -2.29
C LYS A 50 6.06 -26.56 -2.61
N SER A 51 5.40 -27.69 -2.35
CA SER A 51 3.97 -27.85 -2.56
C SER A 51 3.15 -26.86 -1.74
N LEU A 52 3.54 -26.62 -0.48
CA LEU A 52 2.89 -25.62 0.37
C LEU A 52 3.03 -24.20 -0.19
N LEU A 53 4.20 -23.83 -0.70
CA LEU A 53 4.42 -22.52 -1.33
C LEU A 53 3.57 -22.33 -2.60
N TRP A 54 3.46 -23.37 -3.43
CA TRP A 54 2.58 -23.34 -4.61
C TRP A 54 1.11 -23.20 -4.25
N LEU A 55 0.66 -23.87 -3.18
CA LEU A 55 -0.70 -23.72 -2.67
C LEU A 55 -0.97 -22.29 -2.17
N LEU A 56 -0.03 -21.72 -1.40
CA LEU A 56 -0.10 -20.32 -0.96
C LEU A 56 -0.17 -19.37 -2.16
N PHE A 57 0.67 -19.59 -3.17
CA PHE A 57 0.68 -18.81 -4.40
C PHE A 57 -0.66 -18.87 -5.13
N LEU A 58 -1.28 -20.05 -5.24
CA LEU A 58 -2.62 -20.18 -5.83
C LEU A 58 -3.67 -19.37 -5.07
N GLY A 59 -3.59 -19.37 -3.73
CA GLY A 59 -4.42 -18.52 -2.88
C GLY A 59 -4.25 -17.03 -3.22
N LEU A 60 -3.00 -16.56 -3.35
CA LEU A 60 -2.70 -15.18 -3.73
C LEU A 60 -3.15 -14.87 -5.18
N ALA A 61 -2.94 -15.80 -6.10
CA ALA A 61 -3.32 -15.65 -7.51
C ALA A 61 -4.85 -15.54 -7.67
N SER A 62 -5.62 -16.22 -6.81
CA SER A 62 -7.09 -16.10 -6.78
C SER A 62 -7.57 -14.67 -6.52
N LEU A 63 -6.74 -13.82 -5.89
CA LEU A 63 -7.08 -12.41 -5.64
C LEU A 63 -7.07 -11.55 -6.91
N ASN A 64 -6.56 -12.07 -8.03
CA ASN A 64 -6.75 -11.42 -9.33
C ASN A 64 -8.21 -11.44 -9.80
N ILE A 65 -9.03 -12.36 -9.26
CA ILE A 65 -10.46 -12.43 -9.56
C ILE A 65 -11.18 -11.33 -8.77
N PRO A 66 -11.76 -10.30 -9.42
CA PRO A 66 -12.34 -9.15 -8.74
C PRO A 66 -13.42 -9.51 -7.73
N GLU A 67 -14.24 -10.52 -8.01
CA GLU A 67 -15.34 -10.98 -7.17
C GLU A 67 -14.83 -11.53 -5.84
N ILE A 68 -13.80 -12.39 -5.88
CA ILE A 68 -13.18 -12.95 -4.67
C ILE A 68 -12.54 -11.84 -3.84
N ARG A 69 -11.73 -11.00 -4.49
CA ARG A 69 -11.05 -9.89 -3.82
C ARG A 69 -12.04 -8.93 -3.18
N ARG A 70 -13.09 -8.52 -3.89
CA ARG A 70 -14.08 -7.56 -3.39
C ARG A 70 -14.90 -8.14 -2.24
N ASN A 71 -15.40 -9.36 -2.39
CA ASN A 71 -16.34 -9.94 -1.42
C ASN A 71 -15.67 -10.41 -0.13
N TYR A 72 -14.46 -10.97 -0.23
CA TYR A 72 -13.78 -11.56 0.94
C TYR A 72 -12.73 -10.64 1.56
N ILE A 73 -12.11 -9.74 0.80
CA ILE A 73 -11.02 -8.87 1.27
C ILE A 73 -11.48 -7.43 1.35
N SER A 74 -11.73 -6.78 0.21
CA SER A 74 -11.91 -5.33 0.15
C SER A 74 -13.14 -4.86 0.93
N SER A 75 -14.26 -5.59 0.87
CA SER A 75 -15.49 -5.24 1.61
C SER A 75 -15.29 -5.23 3.12
N ARG A 76 -14.55 -6.21 3.65
CA ARG A 76 -14.26 -6.35 5.08
C ARG A 76 -13.30 -5.26 5.54
N ILE A 77 -12.22 -5.06 4.79
CA ILE A 77 -11.26 -3.98 5.06
C ILE A 77 -11.98 -2.63 5.04
N LEU A 78 -12.84 -2.38 4.05
CA LEU A 78 -13.59 -1.14 3.96
C LEU A 78 -14.55 -0.97 5.14
N LYS A 79 -15.18 -2.05 5.62
CA LYS A 79 -16.06 -2.00 6.81
C LYS A 79 -15.27 -1.63 8.06
N ILE A 80 -14.09 -2.22 8.25
CA ILE A 80 -13.20 -1.89 9.37
C ILE A 80 -12.73 -0.43 9.26
N TYR A 81 -12.26 -0.03 8.09
CA TYR A 81 -11.79 1.32 7.83
C TYR A 81 -12.87 2.38 8.10
N LYS A 82 -14.10 2.15 7.63
CA LYS A 82 -15.26 3.01 7.92
C LYS A 82 -15.62 3.08 9.41
N SER A 83 -15.30 2.04 10.18
CA SER A 83 -15.56 2.03 11.63
C SER A 83 -14.53 2.84 12.41
N ILE A 84 -13.32 3.02 11.87
CA ILE A 84 -12.21 3.72 12.52
C ILE A 84 -12.17 5.18 12.08
N LEU A 85 -12.56 5.48 10.84
CA LEU A 85 -12.55 6.83 10.31
C LEU A 85 -13.49 7.75 11.10
N PRO A 86 -13.00 8.93 11.56
CA PRO A 86 -13.86 9.94 12.12
C PRO A 86 -14.83 10.45 11.05
N LYS A 87 -16.04 10.82 11.48
CA LYS A 87 -17.01 11.47 10.60
C LYS A 87 -16.53 12.88 10.30
N ILE A 88 -16.34 13.20 9.01
CA ILE A 88 -16.06 14.56 8.54
C ILE A 88 -17.23 15.46 8.98
N SER A 89 -16.92 16.58 9.62
CA SER A 89 -17.94 17.58 10.00
C SER A 89 -18.56 18.25 8.77
N ALA A 90 -19.76 18.82 8.92
CA ALA A 90 -20.42 19.52 7.82
C ALA A 90 -19.55 20.67 7.26
N THR A 91 -18.88 21.41 8.14
CA THR A 91 -18.01 22.53 7.80
C THR A 91 -16.72 22.09 7.10
N GLU A 92 -16.08 20.99 7.52
CA GLU A 92 -14.91 20.44 6.82
C GLU A 92 -15.28 19.93 5.42
N LYS A 93 -16.46 19.34 5.28
CA LYS A 93 -16.95 18.88 3.98
C LYS A 93 -17.21 20.05 3.03
N GLU A 94 -17.78 21.15 3.53
CA GLU A 94 -17.94 22.39 2.76
C GLU A 94 -16.60 23.03 2.40
N ALA A 95 -15.62 23.04 3.32
CA ALA A 95 -14.28 23.54 3.03
C ALA A 95 -13.55 22.73 1.95
N ILE A 96 -13.67 21.40 1.98
CA ILE A 96 -13.13 20.51 0.94
C ILE A 96 -13.81 20.76 -0.41
N ASN A 97 -15.14 20.83 -0.44
CA ASN A 97 -15.92 21.06 -1.67
C ASN A 97 -15.71 22.47 -2.26
N ALA A 98 -15.45 23.46 -1.40
CA ALA A 98 -15.12 24.82 -1.82
C ALA A 98 -13.70 24.96 -2.39
N GLY A 99 -12.91 23.87 -2.43
CA GLY A 99 -11.54 23.88 -2.93
C GLY A 99 -10.54 24.58 -2.00
N ASN A 100 -10.95 24.89 -0.75
CA ASN A 100 -10.12 25.58 0.24
C ASN A 100 -9.20 24.61 1.01
N VAL A 101 -8.87 23.47 0.41
CA VAL A 101 -7.99 22.47 1.01
C VAL A 101 -6.54 22.88 0.75
N TRP A 102 -5.83 23.21 1.82
CA TRP A 102 -4.44 23.66 1.78
C TRP A 102 -3.50 22.44 1.67
N TRP A 103 -2.82 22.05 2.74
CA TRP A 103 -1.88 20.93 2.77
C TRP A 103 -2.59 19.59 3.08
N ASP A 104 -3.73 19.64 3.77
CA ASP A 104 -4.53 18.45 4.11
C ASP A 104 -5.08 17.75 2.87
N GLY A 105 -5.46 18.53 1.84
CA GLY A 105 -5.98 17.99 0.58
C GLY A 105 -4.99 17.05 -0.09
N GLU A 106 -3.71 17.46 -0.14
CA GLU A 106 -2.60 16.65 -0.68
C GLU A 106 -2.43 15.33 0.09
N LEU A 107 -2.49 15.37 1.42
CA LEU A 107 -2.35 14.16 2.25
C LEU A 107 -3.50 13.17 2.06
N PHE A 108 -4.72 13.66 1.85
CA PHE A 108 -5.89 12.82 1.66
C PHE A 108 -6.01 12.21 0.25
N THR A 109 -5.15 12.62 -0.70
CA THR A 109 -5.12 12.00 -2.05
C THR A 109 -4.57 10.57 -2.06
N GLY A 110 -3.78 10.18 -1.04
CA GLY A 110 -3.09 8.90 -0.99
C GLY A 110 -1.77 8.85 -1.77
N GLU A 111 -1.50 9.82 -2.64
CA GLU A 111 -0.22 10.01 -3.35
C GLU A 111 0.17 11.50 -3.31
N PRO A 112 0.55 12.03 -2.12
CA PRO A 112 0.78 13.46 -1.93
C PRO A 112 1.97 13.96 -2.76
N ASN A 113 1.81 15.15 -3.36
CA ASN A 113 2.93 15.83 -3.99
C ASN A 113 3.84 16.47 -2.93
N TRP A 114 4.96 15.79 -2.65
CA TRP A 114 5.94 16.23 -1.66
C TRP A 114 6.61 17.56 -2.00
N ASP A 115 6.66 17.98 -3.27
CA ASP A 115 7.22 19.28 -3.64
C ASP A 115 6.28 20.42 -3.26
N VAL A 116 4.97 20.22 -3.35
CA VAL A 116 3.95 21.19 -2.92
C VAL A 116 4.00 21.34 -1.39
N LEU A 117 3.99 20.23 -0.66
CA LEU A 117 4.01 20.24 0.80
C LEU A 117 5.27 20.92 1.37
N ARG A 118 6.44 20.70 0.76
CA ARG A 118 7.71 21.32 1.22
C ARG A 118 7.80 22.81 0.91
N LYS A 119 7.08 23.30 -0.09
CA LYS A 119 7.06 24.73 -0.46
C LYS A 119 6.11 25.55 0.42
N ASN A 120 5.30 24.91 1.26
CA ASN A 120 4.34 25.63 2.08
C ASN A 120 5.06 26.46 3.16
N PRO A 121 4.96 27.81 3.13
CA PRO A 121 5.70 28.65 4.06
C PRO A 121 5.19 28.46 5.48
N ARG A 122 6.09 28.56 6.46
CA ARG A 122 5.67 28.61 7.87
C ARG A 122 4.82 29.86 8.08
N PRO A 123 3.63 29.76 8.71
CA PRO A 123 2.87 30.94 9.06
C PRO A 123 3.70 31.79 10.03
N ASN A 124 3.99 33.03 9.63
CA ASN A 124 4.63 34.01 10.49
C ASN A 124 3.56 34.90 11.09
N LEU A 125 3.52 34.94 12.43
CA LEU A 125 2.66 35.86 13.15
C LEU A 125 3.18 37.30 12.99
N SER A 126 2.26 38.21 12.69
CA SER A 126 2.49 39.66 12.75
C SER A 126 2.85 40.11 14.17
N ALA A 127 3.38 41.32 14.31
CA ALA A 127 3.72 41.88 15.61
C ALA A 127 2.49 42.01 16.53
N GLU A 128 1.33 42.32 15.93
CA GLU A 128 0.05 42.45 16.61
C GLU A 128 -0.46 41.08 17.11
N GLU A 129 -0.39 40.04 16.28
CA GLU A 129 -0.78 38.68 16.68
C GLU A 129 0.14 38.09 17.76
N LYS A 130 1.44 38.42 17.73
CA LYS A 130 2.38 38.04 18.79
C LYS A 130 2.13 38.76 20.11
N ALA A 131 1.58 39.96 20.08
CA ALA A 131 1.24 40.72 21.28
C ALA A 131 -0.09 40.28 21.92
N PHE A 132 -0.92 39.58 21.15
CA PHE A 132 -2.22 39.06 21.60
C PHE A 132 -2.13 37.71 22.33
N LEU A 133 -1.20 36.84 21.95
CA LEU A 133 -0.90 35.55 22.61
C LEU A 133 -0.14 35.76 23.93
#